data_AF-A0A534TCL4-F1
#
_entry.id   AF-A0A534TCL4-F1
#
_cell.length_a   1.000
_cell.length_b   1.000
_cell.length_c   1.000
_cell.angle_alpha   90.00
_cell.angle_beta   90.00
_cell.angle_gamma   90.00
#
_symmetry.space_group_name_H-M   'P 1'
#
loop_
_entity.id
_entity.type
_entity.pdbx_description
1 polymer ?
#
loop_
_entity_poly.entity_id
_entity_poly.type
_entity_poly.pdbx_seq_one_letter_code
_entity_poly.pdbx_strand_id
1 'polypeptide(L)'
;MTELANGSGRVVATDIRLACNAFTVDSLHTVESPGKCPTCQPPTLSNLSLSYVAAAPPPPPPPPCPATPLAGCRKPAAPGRALLLLKDRTPDTLDALLWKWAGGAATTKADFGDPVATTNYQLCLYDQSGATPTLRLASNAPAGGTCGARPCWTGTTTGFVYADPALTPDGLATISARGAGAGAAKLLIKGKGTNLPLSGLPLGPPVRVQLSAGSGVCWEAVYTTPLTNNAGKFKAKSD
;
A
#
# COMPACT_ATOMS: atom_id res chain seq x y z
N MET A 1 -28.34 -14.95 54.08
CA MET A 1 -28.42 -14.15 52.84
C MET A 1 -27.09 -13.43 52.72
N THR A 2 -26.32 -13.70 51.67
CA THR A 2 -25.04 -13.01 51.44
C THR A 2 -25.30 -11.97 50.38
N GLU A 3 -25.03 -10.70 50.71
CA GLU A 3 -25.25 -9.56 49.82
C GLU A 3 -24.35 -9.67 48.58
N LEU A 4 -24.95 -9.50 47.41
CA LEU A 4 -24.22 -9.36 46.15
C LEU A 4 -23.55 -7.99 46.17
N ALA A 5 -22.22 -7.95 46.17
CA ALA A 5 -21.50 -6.71 45.90
C ALA A 5 -21.77 -6.27 44.45
N ASN A 6 -21.78 -4.95 44.22
CA ASN A 6 -22.01 -4.33 42.90
C ASN A 6 -21.15 -5.01 41.82
N GLY A 7 -21.82 -5.58 40.80
CA GLY A 7 -21.18 -6.33 39.69
C GLY A 7 -21.52 -7.82 39.64
N SER A 8 -22.16 -8.37 40.68
CA SER A 8 -22.48 -9.81 40.73
C SER A 8 -23.80 -10.12 40.01
N GLY A 9 -23.77 -10.99 38.99
CA GLY A 9 -24.95 -11.50 38.28
C GLY A 9 -25.28 -12.95 38.64
N ARG A 10 -26.56 -13.31 38.71
CA ARG A 10 -27.00 -14.70 38.94
C ARG A 10 -27.77 -15.21 37.72
N VAL A 11 -27.35 -16.35 37.21
CA VAL A 11 -28.09 -17.08 36.16
C VAL A 11 -28.78 -18.27 36.79
N VAL A 12 -30.09 -18.34 36.64
CA VAL A 12 -30.91 -19.47 37.11
C VAL A 12 -31.45 -20.16 35.87
N ALA A 13 -31.15 -21.45 35.71
CA ALA A 13 -31.70 -22.27 34.63
C ALA A 13 -32.81 -23.17 35.17
N THR A 14 -33.86 -23.39 34.37
CA THR A 14 -34.85 -24.43 34.59
C THR A 14 -34.54 -25.63 33.67
N ASP A 15 -35.33 -26.69 33.79
CA ASP A 15 -35.33 -27.87 32.91
C ASP A 15 -35.72 -27.57 31.45
N ILE A 16 -36.17 -26.34 31.16
CA ILE A 16 -36.51 -25.88 29.81
C ILE A 16 -35.29 -25.16 29.20
N ARG A 17 -34.79 -25.66 28.06
CA ARG A 17 -33.71 -25.01 27.30
C ARG A 17 -34.22 -23.76 26.59
N LEU A 18 -34.11 -22.60 27.23
CA LEU A 18 -34.59 -21.32 26.70
C LEU A 18 -33.55 -20.55 25.87
N ALA A 19 -32.25 -20.65 26.21
CA ALA A 19 -31.15 -20.01 25.47
C ALA A 19 -29.78 -20.60 25.84
N CYS A 20 -28.79 -20.43 24.97
CA CYS A 20 -27.36 -20.64 25.29
C CYS A 20 -26.71 -19.27 25.53
N ASN A 21 -26.06 -19.09 26.67
CA ASN A 21 -25.31 -17.87 27.00
C ASN A 21 -23.84 -18.23 27.23
N ALA A 22 -22.93 -17.44 26.66
CA ALA A 22 -21.50 -17.51 26.96
C ALA A 22 -21.11 -16.29 27.79
N PHE A 23 -20.40 -16.51 28.89
CA PHE A 23 -19.89 -15.44 29.75
C PHE A 23 -18.37 -15.40 29.66
N THR A 24 -17.82 -14.21 29.38
CA THR A 24 -16.39 -13.94 29.53
C THR A 24 -16.17 -13.36 30.92
N VAL A 25 -15.32 -14.01 31.70
CA VAL A 25 -14.98 -13.61 33.07
C VAL A 25 -13.51 -13.23 33.07
N ASP A 26 -13.18 -12.04 33.59
CA ASP A 26 -11.79 -11.61 33.68
C ASP A 26 -11.05 -12.38 34.80
N SER A 27 -9.76 -12.12 34.96
CA SER A 27 -8.91 -12.79 35.95
C SER A 27 -9.20 -12.40 37.41
N LEU A 28 -10.11 -11.45 37.66
CA LEU A 28 -10.48 -10.99 39.00
C LEU A 28 -11.79 -11.63 39.50
N HIS A 29 -12.53 -12.30 38.62
CA HIS A 29 -13.83 -12.88 38.94
C HIS A 29 -13.80 -14.42 38.83
N THR A 30 -14.60 -15.09 39.64
CA THR A 30 -14.68 -16.57 39.68
C THR A 30 -16.13 -17.02 39.52
N VAL A 31 -16.36 -18.06 38.72
CA VAL A 31 -17.68 -18.68 38.58
C VAL A 31 -17.83 -19.76 39.63
N GLU A 32 -18.75 -19.57 40.57
CA GLU A 32 -19.05 -20.55 41.61
C GLU A 32 -20.33 -21.32 41.27
N SER A 33 -20.24 -22.65 41.16
CA SER A 33 -21.37 -23.55 40.89
C SER A 33 -21.23 -24.83 41.72
N PRO A 34 -22.27 -25.30 42.43
CA PRO A 34 -23.64 -24.78 42.51
C PRO A 34 -23.86 -23.78 43.67
N GLY A 35 -24.36 -22.59 43.34
CA GLY A 35 -24.84 -21.61 44.33
C GLY A 35 -26.22 -21.98 44.89
N LYS A 36 -26.27 -22.91 45.85
CA LYS A 36 -27.41 -23.22 46.75
C LYS A 36 -28.66 -23.88 46.11
N CYS A 37 -28.50 -24.97 45.38
CA CYS A 37 -29.60 -25.95 45.22
C CYS A 37 -29.04 -27.34 45.58
N PRO A 38 -29.36 -27.90 46.76
CA PRO A 38 -28.80 -29.19 47.19
C PRO A 38 -29.33 -30.39 46.36
N THR A 39 -30.39 -30.21 45.56
CA THR A 39 -31.02 -31.27 44.77
C THR A 39 -30.90 -31.09 43.25
N CYS A 40 -30.33 -29.97 42.79
CA CYS A 40 -30.16 -29.73 41.36
C CYS A 40 -28.86 -30.38 40.90
N GLN A 41 -28.95 -31.43 40.08
CA GLN A 41 -27.76 -32.01 39.45
C GLN A 41 -27.18 -30.98 38.46
N PRO A 42 -25.94 -30.49 38.66
CA PRO A 42 -25.38 -29.48 37.79
C PRO A 42 -25.25 -30.04 36.36
N PRO A 43 -25.63 -29.26 35.32
CA PRO A 43 -25.34 -29.65 33.96
C PRO A 43 -23.83 -29.83 33.79
N THR A 44 -23.41 -30.85 33.05
CA THR A 44 -22.00 -31.09 32.74
C THR A 44 -21.43 -29.89 32.01
N LEU A 45 -20.46 -29.22 32.63
CA LEU A 45 -19.70 -28.14 32.01
C LEU A 45 -18.86 -28.75 30.88
N SER A 46 -19.20 -28.43 29.64
CA SER A 46 -18.36 -28.75 28.49
C SER A 46 -17.47 -27.55 28.20
N ASN A 47 -16.16 -27.75 28.27
CA ASN A 47 -15.19 -26.74 27.87
C ASN A 47 -15.27 -26.58 26.35
N LEU A 48 -15.70 -25.40 25.89
CA LEU A 48 -15.60 -25.01 24.50
C LEU A 48 -14.17 -24.53 24.23
N SER A 49 -13.41 -25.31 23.46
CA SER A 49 -12.12 -24.88 22.94
C SER A 49 -12.34 -23.76 21.92
N LEU A 50 -12.14 -22.51 22.35
CA LEU A 50 -12.12 -21.36 21.46
C LEU A 50 -10.80 -21.36 20.68
N SER A 51 -10.84 -21.78 19.43
CA SER A 51 -9.75 -21.55 18.49
C SER A 51 -9.81 -20.10 17.99
N TYR A 52 -8.97 -19.25 18.58
CA TYR A 52 -8.70 -17.92 18.01
C TYR A 52 -7.96 -18.13 16.69
N VAL A 53 -8.65 -17.94 15.56
CA VAL A 53 -7.98 -17.78 14.27
C VAL A 53 -7.36 -16.39 14.32
N ALA A 54 -6.09 -16.32 14.71
CA ALA A 54 -5.35 -15.07 14.68
C ALA A 54 -5.49 -14.46 13.28
N ALA A 55 -5.86 -13.18 13.23
CA ALA A 55 -5.82 -12.43 11.99
C ALA A 55 -4.44 -12.63 11.37
N ALA A 56 -4.40 -12.95 10.07
CA ALA A 56 -3.13 -13.14 9.36
C ALA A 56 -2.21 -11.94 9.64
N PRO A 57 -0.90 -12.17 9.88
CA PRO A 57 0.03 -11.08 10.11
C PRO A 57 -0.05 -10.08 8.94
N PRO A 58 0.06 -8.77 9.20
CA PRO A 58 0.04 -7.77 8.14
C PRO A 58 1.13 -8.12 7.10
N PRO A 59 0.86 -7.94 5.80
CA PRO A 59 1.85 -8.22 4.77
C PRO A 59 3.13 -7.41 5.06
N PRO A 60 4.33 -7.99 4.80
CA PRO A 60 5.58 -7.29 5.02
C PRO A 60 5.59 -5.97 4.23
N PRO A 61 6.19 -4.90 4.79
CA PRO A 61 6.27 -3.62 4.10
C PRO A 61 7.00 -3.79 2.76
N PRO A 62 6.62 -3.02 1.73
CA PRO A 62 7.34 -3.03 0.46
C PRO A 62 8.84 -2.78 0.67
N PRO A 63 9.72 -3.50 -0.04
CA PRO A 63 11.16 -3.23 0.01
C PRO A 63 11.43 -1.77 -0.41
N PRO A 64 12.38 -1.06 0.22
CA PRO A 64 12.72 0.32 -0.13
C PRO A 64 13.44 0.41 -1.49
N CYS A 65 13.48 1.61 -2.07
CA CYS A 65 14.21 1.86 -3.31
C CYS A 65 15.68 1.47 -3.11
N PRO A 66 16.28 0.67 -4.00
CA PRO A 66 17.69 0.32 -3.90
C PRO A 66 18.55 1.59 -4.05
N ALA A 67 19.76 1.57 -3.49
CA ALA A 67 20.69 2.70 -3.60
C ALA A 67 21.12 2.99 -5.05
N THR A 68 21.08 1.96 -5.91
CA THR A 68 21.37 2.08 -7.34
C THR A 68 20.17 1.67 -8.18
N PRO A 69 19.99 2.24 -9.38
CA PRO A 69 18.91 1.85 -10.27
C PRO A 69 18.95 0.35 -10.61
N LEU A 70 17.78 -0.27 -10.64
CA LEU A 70 17.60 -1.67 -11.06
C LEU A 70 18.08 -1.87 -12.50
N ALA A 71 18.71 -3.00 -12.77
CA ALA A 71 19.06 -3.40 -14.13
C ALA A 71 17.88 -4.07 -14.84
N GLY A 72 17.86 -4.02 -16.17
CA GLY A 72 16.93 -4.82 -16.98
C GLY A 72 15.47 -4.31 -17.04
N CYS A 73 15.18 -3.11 -16.51
CA CYS A 73 13.84 -2.55 -16.61
C CYS A 73 13.40 -2.26 -18.05
N ARG A 74 12.10 -2.42 -18.31
CA ARG A 74 11.49 -2.15 -19.61
C ARG A 74 11.59 -0.66 -19.93
N LYS A 75 12.17 -0.32 -21.07
CA LYS A 75 12.37 1.06 -21.54
C LYS A 75 11.27 1.50 -22.51
N PRO A 76 11.05 2.80 -22.74
CA PRO A 76 10.10 3.26 -23.74
C PRO A 76 10.49 2.75 -25.14
N ALA A 77 9.51 2.62 -26.05
CA ALA A 77 9.76 2.06 -27.38
C ALA A 77 10.55 2.99 -28.32
N ALA A 78 10.59 4.29 -28.01
CA ALA A 78 11.23 5.31 -28.81
C ALA A 78 11.52 6.56 -27.96
N PRO A 79 12.36 7.48 -28.45
CA PRO A 79 12.61 8.76 -27.82
C PRO A 79 11.32 9.56 -27.54
N GLY A 80 11.31 10.27 -26.41
CA GLY A 80 10.22 11.15 -25.99
C GLY A 80 8.91 10.47 -25.62
N ARG A 81 8.92 9.15 -25.46
CA ARG A 81 7.77 8.31 -25.09
C ARG A 81 7.51 8.23 -23.59
N ALA A 82 8.36 8.84 -22.77
CA ALA A 82 8.04 9.17 -21.39
C ALA A 82 8.24 10.67 -21.11
N LEU A 83 7.39 11.23 -20.26
CA LEU A 83 7.45 12.61 -19.79
C LEU A 83 7.56 12.59 -18.26
N LEU A 84 8.60 13.24 -17.75
CA LEU A 84 8.74 13.56 -16.33
C LEU A 84 8.50 15.05 -16.12
N LEU A 85 7.68 15.38 -15.14
CA LEU A 85 7.46 16.73 -14.63
C LEU A 85 7.49 16.70 -13.11
N LEU A 86 8.40 17.47 -12.52
CA LEU A 86 8.48 17.75 -11.10
C LEU A 86 8.25 19.24 -10.88
N LYS A 87 7.53 19.57 -9.82
CA LYS A 87 7.39 20.91 -9.28
C LYS A 87 7.72 20.84 -7.80
N ASP A 88 8.64 21.68 -7.40
CA ASP A 88 9.07 21.91 -6.03
C ASP A 88 8.67 23.36 -5.70
N ARG A 89 7.75 23.54 -4.76
CA ARG A 89 7.10 24.82 -4.49
C ARG A 89 6.87 25.00 -3.01
N THR A 90 7.17 26.19 -2.52
CA THR A 90 6.76 26.62 -1.20
C THR A 90 5.35 27.21 -1.22
N PRO A 91 4.41 26.75 -0.36
CA PRO A 91 4.54 25.63 0.59
C PRO A 91 4.42 24.25 -0.08
N ASP A 92 5.05 23.22 0.49
CA ASP A 92 5.18 21.83 -0.05
C ASP A 92 3.85 21.16 -0.42
N THR A 93 2.73 21.66 0.12
CA THR A 93 1.38 21.30 -0.36
C THR A 93 1.16 21.50 -1.87
N LEU A 94 2.00 22.33 -2.51
CA LEU A 94 1.97 22.64 -3.94
C LEU A 94 2.94 21.79 -4.77
N ASP A 95 3.67 20.87 -4.13
CA ASP A 95 4.58 19.96 -4.82
C ASP A 95 3.80 19.00 -5.70
N ALA A 96 4.41 18.65 -6.83
CA ALA A 96 3.78 17.76 -7.79
C ALA A 96 4.80 16.95 -8.57
N LEU A 97 4.50 15.67 -8.69
CA LEU A 97 5.13 14.71 -9.56
C LEU A 97 4.10 14.26 -10.61
N LEU A 98 4.52 14.28 -11.87
CA LEU A 98 3.82 13.62 -12.97
C LEU A 98 4.84 12.83 -13.79
N TRP A 99 4.62 11.52 -13.86
CA TRP A 99 5.36 10.65 -14.76
C TRP A 99 4.40 9.94 -15.69
N LYS A 100 4.55 10.20 -16.99
CA LYS A 100 3.84 9.49 -18.05
C LYS A 100 4.84 8.63 -18.78
N TRP A 101 4.51 7.37 -19.00
CA TRP A 101 5.36 6.44 -19.72
C TRP A 101 4.48 5.64 -20.67
N ALA A 102 4.85 5.57 -21.95
CA ALA A 102 4.03 4.86 -22.93
C ALA A 102 4.89 4.20 -23.98
N GLY A 103 5.06 2.89 -23.96
CA GLY A 103 5.96 2.24 -24.90
C GLY A 103 6.41 0.88 -24.44
N GLY A 104 7.54 0.48 -25.01
CA GLY A 104 8.36 -0.64 -24.58
C GLY A 104 7.89 -1.99 -25.07
N ALA A 105 8.53 -3.01 -24.49
CA ALA A 105 8.18 -4.40 -24.68
C ALA A 105 6.70 -4.65 -24.34
N ALA A 106 6.10 -5.62 -25.04
CA ALA A 106 4.73 -6.04 -24.81
C ALA A 106 4.51 -6.28 -23.31
N THR A 107 3.48 -5.64 -22.77
CA THR A 107 3.15 -5.71 -21.35
C THR A 107 1.69 -6.08 -21.19
N THR A 108 1.47 -7.25 -20.63
CA THR A 108 0.16 -7.82 -20.33
C THR A 108 -0.32 -7.38 -18.94
N LYS A 109 -1.58 -7.68 -18.62
CA LYS A 109 -2.10 -7.44 -17.26
C LYS A 109 -1.32 -8.24 -16.20
N ALA A 110 -0.89 -9.46 -16.53
CA ALA A 110 -0.17 -10.33 -15.61
C ALA A 110 1.22 -9.80 -15.23
N ASP A 111 1.86 -9.04 -16.13
CA ASP A 111 3.15 -8.41 -15.84
C ASP A 111 3.09 -7.39 -14.70
N PHE A 112 1.91 -6.84 -14.42
CA PHE A 112 1.67 -5.95 -13.28
C PHE A 112 1.49 -6.69 -11.95
N GLY A 113 1.49 -8.04 -11.97
CA GLY A 113 1.16 -8.84 -10.80
C GLY A 113 -0.29 -8.60 -10.34
N ASP A 114 -0.49 -8.71 -9.04
CA ASP A 114 -1.78 -8.54 -8.38
C ASP A 114 -1.70 -7.48 -7.25
N PRO A 115 -1.78 -6.19 -7.59
CA PRO A 115 -1.73 -5.13 -6.59
C PRO A 115 -3.00 -5.01 -5.74
N VAL A 116 -4.09 -5.71 -6.07
CA VAL A 116 -5.26 -5.71 -5.18
C VAL A 116 -5.05 -6.62 -3.96
N ALA A 117 -4.05 -7.50 -3.98
CA ALA A 117 -3.79 -8.42 -2.88
C ALA A 117 -2.31 -8.53 -2.46
N THR A 118 -1.38 -8.67 -3.39
CA THR A 118 -0.02 -9.16 -3.07
C THR A 118 1.13 -8.34 -3.65
N THR A 119 0.91 -7.59 -4.72
CA THR A 119 1.98 -6.91 -5.45
C THR A 119 2.11 -5.46 -5.04
N ASN A 120 3.14 -5.17 -4.26
CA ASN A 120 3.48 -3.79 -3.94
C ASN A 120 4.15 -3.09 -5.14
N TYR A 121 4.02 -1.77 -5.19
CA TYR A 121 4.68 -0.93 -6.17
C TYR A 121 5.60 0.08 -5.51
N GLN A 122 6.69 0.39 -6.20
CA GLN A 122 7.62 1.41 -5.74
C GLN A 122 8.11 2.27 -6.90
N LEU A 123 8.06 3.58 -6.71
CA LEU A 123 8.59 4.57 -7.63
C LEU A 123 9.88 5.15 -7.07
N CYS A 124 10.96 5.00 -7.84
CA CYS A 124 12.28 5.52 -7.50
C CYS A 124 12.73 6.52 -8.56
N LEU A 125 13.26 7.66 -8.12
CA LEU A 125 13.89 8.64 -8.99
C LEU A 125 15.34 8.84 -8.56
N TYR A 126 16.24 8.67 -9.52
CA TYR A 126 17.67 8.87 -9.32
C TYR A 126 18.16 9.99 -10.23
N ASP A 127 19.16 10.71 -9.76
CA ASP A 127 19.92 11.63 -10.59
C ASP A 127 21.43 11.35 -10.47
N GLN A 128 22.22 12.07 -11.26
CA GLN A 128 23.67 11.94 -11.34
C GLN A 128 24.36 13.20 -10.79
N SER A 129 23.99 13.62 -9.58
CA SER A 129 24.65 14.74 -8.91
C SER A 129 26.04 14.40 -8.32
N GLY A 130 26.38 13.12 -8.20
CA GLY A 130 27.64 12.63 -7.64
C GLY A 130 28.32 11.54 -8.48
N ALA A 131 29.36 10.93 -7.91
CA ALA A 131 30.09 9.82 -8.53
C ALA A 131 29.22 8.57 -8.72
N THR A 132 28.25 8.36 -7.82
CA THR A 132 27.22 7.33 -7.92
C THR A 132 25.84 7.97 -8.11
N PRO A 133 24.87 7.24 -8.71
CA PRO A 133 23.49 7.69 -8.75
C PRO A 133 23.00 8.03 -7.33
N THR A 134 22.30 9.14 -7.20
CA THR A 134 21.73 9.61 -5.93
C THR A 134 20.22 9.45 -5.97
N LEU A 135 19.63 8.84 -4.94
CA LEU A 135 18.18 8.71 -4.80
C LEU A 135 17.57 10.07 -4.41
N ARG A 136 16.64 10.56 -5.23
CA ARG A 136 16.02 11.89 -5.07
C ARG A 136 14.53 11.83 -4.73
N LEU A 137 13.88 10.70 -5.00
CA LEU A 137 12.50 10.44 -4.59
C LEU A 137 12.29 8.93 -4.48
N ALA A 138 11.63 8.51 -3.40
CA ALA A 138 11.18 7.14 -3.20
C ALA A 138 9.75 7.16 -2.68
N SER A 139 8.81 6.59 -3.42
CA SER A 139 7.43 6.52 -2.99
C SER A 139 6.85 5.12 -3.17
N ASN A 140 6.09 4.68 -2.17
CA ASN A 140 5.50 3.35 -2.14
C ASN A 140 3.99 3.38 -2.40
N ALA A 141 3.50 2.35 -3.08
CA ALA A 141 2.07 2.04 -3.18
C ALA A 141 1.87 0.59 -2.74
N PRO A 142 1.49 0.37 -1.46
CA PRO A 142 1.28 -0.97 -0.90
C PRO A 142 0.16 -1.72 -1.63
N ALA A 143 0.24 -3.05 -1.66
CA ALA A 143 -0.79 -3.91 -2.21
C ALA A 143 -2.06 -3.90 -1.33
N GLY A 144 -3.22 -4.05 -1.96
CA GLY A 144 -4.50 -4.07 -1.28
C GLY A 144 -4.78 -2.78 -0.52
N GLY A 145 -5.24 -2.91 0.72
CA GLY A 145 -5.50 -1.77 1.60
C GLY A 145 -6.78 -1.00 1.26
N THR A 146 -7.17 -0.13 2.20
CA THR A 146 -8.33 0.76 2.06
C THR A 146 -7.87 2.20 2.11
N CYS A 147 -8.17 2.96 1.06
CA CYS A 147 -7.86 4.37 0.93
C CYS A 147 -9.15 5.17 1.15
N GLY A 148 -9.37 5.58 2.40
CA GLY A 148 -10.64 6.14 2.84
C GLY A 148 -11.73 5.07 2.95
N ALA A 149 -12.77 5.16 2.13
CA ALA A 149 -13.90 4.21 2.14
C ALA A 149 -13.85 3.21 0.96
N ARG A 150 -12.77 3.19 0.18
CA ARG A 150 -12.64 2.35 -1.03
C ARG A 150 -11.32 1.59 -1.00
N PRO A 151 -11.23 0.43 -1.69
CA PRO A 151 -9.95 -0.21 -1.93
C PRO A 151 -8.97 0.78 -2.59
N CYS A 152 -7.71 0.80 -2.14
CA CYS A 152 -6.69 1.65 -2.76
C CYS A 152 -6.46 1.29 -4.22
N TRP A 153 -6.56 -0.01 -4.54
CA TRP A 153 -6.39 -0.56 -5.87
C TRP A 153 -7.70 -1.07 -6.46
N THR A 154 -7.91 -0.77 -7.74
CA THR A 154 -9.02 -1.31 -8.53
C THR A 154 -8.47 -2.00 -9.78
N GLY A 155 -8.90 -3.24 -9.99
CA GLY A 155 -8.63 -3.98 -11.21
C GLY A 155 -9.46 -3.48 -12.40
N THR A 156 -8.85 -3.42 -13.57
CA THR A 156 -9.53 -3.15 -14.85
C THR A 156 -9.32 -4.35 -15.79
N THR A 157 -9.98 -4.33 -16.94
CA THR A 157 -9.82 -5.38 -17.96
C THR A 157 -8.35 -5.59 -18.36
N THR A 158 -7.58 -4.51 -18.45
CA THR A 158 -6.22 -4.53 -19.02
C THR A 158 -5.14 -4.06 -18.05
N GLY A 159 -5.42 -3.92 -16.76
CA GLY A 159 -4.46 -3.37 -15.80
C GLY A 159 -5.10 -2.96 -14.48
N PHE A 160 -4.50 -1.99 -13.79
CA PHE A 160 -4.87 -1.59 -12.43
C PHE A 160 -4.79 -0.07 -12.23
N VAL A 161 -5.61 0.43 -11.30
CA VAL A 161 -5.60 1.82 -10.87
C VAL A 161 -5.43 1.88 -9.35
N TYR A 162 -4.38 2.55 -8.89
CA TYR A 162 -4.21 3.01 -7.52
C TYR A 162 -4.75 4.42 -7.38
N ALA A 163 -5.50 4.68 -6.31
CA ALA A 163 -5.90 6.02 -5.93
C ALA A 163 -5.88 6.16 -4.41
N ASP A 164 -5.04 7.07 -3.92
CA ASP A 164 -5.00 7.43 -2.50
C ASP A 164 -5.23 8.93 -2.32
N PRO A 165 -6.43 9.34 -1.89
CA PRO A 165 -6.72 10.73 -1.55
C PRO A 165 -5.94 11.24 -0.32
N ALA A 166 -5.53 10.35 0.58
CA ALA A 166 -4.80 10.71 1.80
C ALA A 166 -3.32 11.03 1.51
N LEU A 167 -2.80 10.62 0.35
CA LEU A 167 -1.41 10.85 -0.07
C LEU A 167 -0.40 10.25 0.90
N THR A 168 -0.73 9.10 1.49
CA THR A 168 0.07 8.40 2.50
C THR A 168 0.62 7.09 1.93
N PRO A 169 1.81 6.65 2.35
CA PRO A 169 2.76 7.39 3.20
C PRO A 169 3.52 8.47 2.43
N ASP A 170 3.77 8.29 1.13
CA ASP A 170 4.83 9.02 0.40
C ASP A 170 4.31 9.89 -0.76
N GLY A 171 3.13 10.51 -0.59
CA GLY A 171 2.62 11.52 -1.53
C GLY A 171 2.09 10.99 -2.86
N LEU A 172 2.09 9.67 -3.10
CA LEU A 172 1.53 9.07 -4.32
C LEU A 172 0.01 9.17 -4.32
N ALA A 173 -0.52 9.88 -5.32
CA ALA A 173 -1.95 10.10 -5.47
C ALA A 173 -2.60 9.10 -6.43
N THR A 174 -1.89 8.71 -7.49
CA THR A 174 -2.44 7.87 -8.54
C THR A 174 -1.37 7.06 -9.23
N ILE A 175 -1.64 5.77 -9.46
CA ILE A 175 -0.92 4.94 -10.43
C ILE A 175 -1.97 4.35 -11.36
N SER A 176 -1.86 4.59 -12.66
CA SER A 176 -2.64 3.87 -13.67
C SER A 176 -1.67 3.06 -14.50
N ALA A 177 -1.66 1.75 -14.27
CA ALA A 177 -0.86 0.79 -15.00
C ALA A 177 -1.77 0.05 -15.98
N ARG A 178 -1.58 0.28 -17.28
CA ARG A 178 -2.40 -0.32 -18.33
C ARG A 178 -1.52 -1.06 -19.32
N GLY A 179 -1.80 -2.34 -19.47
CA GLY A 179 -1.27 -3.16 -20.54
C GLY A 179 -2.07 -2.91 -21.82
N ALA A 180 -1.45 -3.15 -22.96
CA ALA A 180 -2.12 -3.17 -24.24
C ALA A 180 -1.70 -4.48 -24.90
N GLY A 181 -2.61 -5.42 -25.16
CA GLY A 181 -2.31 -6.80 -25.59
C GLY A 181 -1.00 -6.99 -26.38
N ALA A 182 -1.05 -6.83 -27.71
CA ALA A 182 0.13 -6.81 -28.58
C ALA A 182 0.82 -5.43 -28.64
N GLY A 183 0.52 -4.54 -27.70
CA GLY A 183 0.90 -3.14 -27.70
C GLY A 183 1.74 -2.73 -26.48
N ALA A 184 2.15 -1.48 -26.51
CA ALA A 184 2.98 -0.85 -25.48
C ALA A 184 2.18 -0.54 -24.20
N ALA A 185 2.74 -0.85 -23.04
CA ALA A 185 2.18 -0.45 -21.75
C ALA A 185 2.06 1.08 -21.65
N LYS A 186 1.08 1.54 -20.88
CA LYS A 186 0.91 2.93 -20.50
C LYS A 186 0.88 3.02 -18.99
N LEU A 187 1.81 3.81 -18.45
CA LEU A 187 1.87 4.15 -17.04
C LEU A 187 1.60 5.65 -16.88
N LEU A 188 0.76 5.97 -15.91
CA LEU A 188 0.54 7.33 -15.44
C LEU A 188 0.68 7.33 -13.92
N ILE A 189 1.70 8.01 -13.42
CA ILE A 189 1.96 8.16 -11.99
C ILE A 189 1.82 9.63 -11.64
N LYS A 190 1.09 9.91 -10.57
CA LYS A 190 0.96 11.24 -9.99
C LYS A 190 1.30 11.17 -8.51
N GLY A 191 2.15 12.08 -8.07
CA GLY A 191 2.38 12.37 -6.65
C GLY A 191 2.18 13.86 -6.39
N LYS A 192 1.85 14.25 -5.16
CA LYS A 192 1.68 15.65 -4.79
C LYS A 192 1.72 15.86 -3.28
N GLY A 193 1.90 17.12 -2.89
CA GLY A 193 1.74 17.60 -1.52
C GLY A 193 2.91 17.24 -0.61
N THR A 194 2.79 17.62 0.66
CA THR A 194 3.86 17.57 1.67
C THR A 194 4.42 16.17 1.94
N ASN A 195 3.63 15.12 1.73
CA ASN A 195 4.10 13.75 1.90
C ASN A 195 4.94 13.25 0.72
N LEU A 196 5.02 13.99 -0.40
CA LEU A 196 5.84 13.63 -1.53
C LEU A 196 7.32 13.88 -1.15
N PRO A 197 8.17 12.84 -1.08
CA PRO A 197 9.56 12.99 -0.65
C PRO A 197 10.41 13.44 -1.82
N LEU A 198 10.14 14.63 -2.34
CA LEU A 198 10.92 15.24 -3.42
C LEU A 198 12.12 15.96 -2.82
N SER A 199 13.31 15.37 -2.97
CA SER A 199 14.55 15.95 -2.46
C SER A 199 15.06 17.06 -3.39
N GLY A 200 14.45 18.24 -3.34
CA GLY A 200 14.93 19.51 -3.92
C GLY A 200 15.18 19.53 -5.43
N LEU A 201 15.05 20.69 -6.08
CA LEU A 201 15.52 20.88 -7.46
C LEU A 201 16.65 21.93 -7.51
N PRO A 202 17.51 21.98 -8.55
CA PRO A 202 17.55 21.16 -9.76
C PRO A 202 18.09 19.72 -9.56
N LEU A 203 17.98 18.90 -10.60
CA LEU A 203 18.55 17.54 -10.67
C LEU A 203 19.77 17.48 -11.59
N GLY A 204 20.72 16.57 -11.33
CA GLY A 204 21.85 16.29 -12.22
C GLY A 204 21.51 15.24 -13.29
N PRO A 205 21.48 15.55 -14.60
CA PRO A 205 21.27 14.53 -15.63
C PRO A 205 22.45 13.54 -15.75
N PRO A 206 22.23 12.28 -16.17
CA PRO A 206 20.94 11.71 -16.52
C PRO A 206 20.05 11.46 -15.30
N VAL A 207 18.79 11.88 -15.41
CA VAL A 207 17.75 11.51 -14.43
C VAL A 207 17.14 10.19 -14.86
N ARG A 208 16.92 9.28 -13.91
CA ARG A 208 16.40 7.93 -14.16
C ARG A 208 15.20 7.68 -13.26
N VAL A 209 14.06 7.35 -13.84
CA VAL A 209 12.83 7.02 -13.10
C VAL A 209 12.52 5.56 -13.31
N GLN A 210 12.29 4.84 -12.21
CA GLN A 210 11.93 3.43 -12.22
C GLN A 210 10.65 3.20 -11.43
N LEU A 211 9.73 2.42 -11.99
CA LEU A 211 8.63 1.82 -11.27
C LEU A 211 8.87 0.31 -11.21
N SER A 212 9.01 -0.24 -10.02
CA SER A 212 9.12 -1.68 -9.79
C SER A 212 7.80 -2.22 -9.24
N ALA A 213 7.41 -3.39 -9.74
CA ALA A 213 6.40 -4.23 -9.12
C ALA A 213 7.12 -5.29 -8.28
N GLY A 214 6.55 -5.64 -7.12
CA GLY A 214 7.08 -6.72 -6.26
C GLY A 214 7.15 -8.10 -6.94
N SER A 215 6.53 -8.26 -8.12
CA SER A 215 6.65 -9.43 -8.99
C SER A 215 8.01 -9.55 -9.70
N GLY A 216 8.89 -8.54 -9.60
CA GLY A 216 10.20 -8.48 -10.26
C GLY A 216 10.20 -7.77 -11.62
N VAL A 217 9.03 -7.37 -12.14
CA VAL A 217 8.93 -6.56 -13.35
C VAL A 217 9.14 -5.08 -13.02
N CYS A 218 9.91 -4.37 -13.82
CA CYS A 218 10.09 -2.93 -13.68
C CYS A 218 10.06 -2.18 -15.02
N TRP A 219 9.72 -0.91 -14.96
CA TRP A 219 9.67 0.03 -16.08
C TRP A 219 10.56 1.23 -15.78
N GLU A 220 11.32 1.66 -16.77
CA GLU A 220 12.30 2.74 -16.64
C GLU A 220 12.14 3.78 -17.75
N ALA A 221 12.49 5.03 -17.44
CA ALA A 221 12.89 6.02 -18.44
C ALA A 221 14.13 6.80 -17.99
N VAL A 222 14.98 7.16 -18.94
CA VAL A 222 16.20 7.96 -18.76
C VAL A 222 16.00 9.32 -19.43
N TYR A 223 16.52 10.37 -18.79
CA TYR A 223 16.36 11.76 -19.19
C TYR A 223 17.73 12.45 -19.14
N THR A 224 18.43 12.48 -20.27
CA THR A 224 19.73 13.16 -20.39
C THR A 224 19.59 14.66 -20.69
N THR A 225 18.53 15.07 -21.39
CA THR A 225 18.34 16.43 -21.89
C THR A 225 17.06 17.07 -21.34
N PRO A 226 17.11 17.71 -20.16
CA PRO A 226 15.93 18.36 -19.60
C PRO A 226 15.49 19.58 -20.43
N LEU A 227 14.17 19.70 -20.65
CA LEU A 227 13.53 20.87 -21.24
C LEU A 227 13.48 22.05 -20.24
N THR A 228 13.47 21.74 -18.95
CA THR A 228 13.55 22.72 -17.85
C THR A 228 14.21 22.04 -16.67
N ASN A 229 15.17 22.70 -16.03
CA ASN A 229 15.81 22.22 -14.82
C ASN A 229 16.28 23.44 -13.99
N ASN A 230 15.50 23.78 -12.96
CA ASN A 230 15.79 24.88 -12.05
C ASN A 230 15.22 24.57 -10.65
N ALA A 231 15.43 25.47 -9.69
CA ALA A 231 15.06 25.28 -8.30
C ALA A 231 13.57 24.95 -8.03
N GLY A 232 12.64 25.29 -8.94
CA GLY A 232 11.21 25.04 -8.73
C GLY A 232 10.58 24.07 -9.73
N LYS A 233 11.34 23.59 -10.72
CA LYS A 233 10.77 22.76 -11.80
C LYS A 233 11.82 21.95 -12.55
N PHE A 234 11.50 20.67 -12.73
CA PHE A 234 12.16 19.78 -13.68
C PHE A 234 11.14 19.30 -14.71
N LYS A 235 11.50 19.34 -16.00
CA LYS A 235 10.69 18.78 -17.08
C LYS A 235 11.59 18.16 -18.13
N ALA A 236 11.36 16.90 -18.46
CA ALA A 236 12.11 16.23 -19.51
C ALA A 236 11.24 15.22 -20.26
N LYS A 237 11.59 15.01 -21.53
CA LYS A 237 11.13 13.88 -22.33
C LYS A 237 12.25 12.84 -22.34
N SER A 238 11.90 11.56 -22.33
CA SER A 238 12.91 10.50 -22.29
C SER A 238 13.79 10.51 -23.53
N ASP A 239 14.99 9.99 -23.37
CA ASP A 239 15.89 9.65 -24.48
C ASP A 239 15.25 8.64 -25.43
#